data_AF-A0AAX7VEU5-F1
#
_entry.id   AF-A0AAX7VEU5-F1
#
_cell.length_a   1.000
_cell.length_b   1.000
_cell.length_c   1.000
_cell.angle_alpha   90.00
_cell.angle_beta   90.00
_cell.angle_gamma   90.00
#
_symmetry.space_group_name_H-M   'P 1'
#
loop_
_entity.id
_entity.type
_entity.pdbx_description
1 polymer ?
#
loop_
_entity_poly.entity_id
_entity_poly.type
_entity_poly.pdbx_seq_one_letter_code
_entity_poly.pdbx_strand_id
1 'polypeptide(L)'
;MQVTALPRSLCGVSAIDKSVLIKEPGKTLDADKIFDLLPLKKSSYIPYEVNDATECLNVRPKRYVLPYLSQEQNDAYAVFQKVGLKMATNLVFRLPSCLKFKGKVYRHGPVVYYDGSSHVYYAPRFRDGSIELSSLVVKPAGQLPPLIETARSFFPETWIWDLVEVGDDGKRGVSLTVPDTITTWETEAFCLSSQGFGLAPRKEMKVFQPFFLELTMPYSIIRGEHFELRATVFNYLTSCIMVTVTPGPSSDYTLTPLSGDLYTSCLCANERKTLRWTMIPTALGAVNVTVSAEAVASHVSCDNEVVSVPDRGRIDVVTKSLIVKAEGSETTKTYNWLLCPKGSPLTEEAEIHLPENVIEGSARTSVSVLGDILGRALKNLDGLLQMPYGCGEQNMALLAPNIYILHYLKGTQQLTAAIMEKATNFLTSGYQRQLNYKSADGAYTTFGTGPGNT
;
A
#
# COMPACT_ATOMS: atom_id res chain seq x y z
N MET A 1 0.69 -24.15 7.02
CA MET A 1 1.06 -22.99 7.87
C MET A 1 0.83 -23.35 9.34
N GLN A 2 1.53 -22.70 10.29
CA GLN A 2 1.19 -22.73 11.71
C GLN A 2 1.25 -21.31 12.26
N VAL A 3 0.21 -20.90 12.97
CA VAL A 3 0.11 -19.60 13.66
C VAL A 3 0.26 -19.86 15.16
N THR A 4 0.94 -18.95 15.87
CA THR A 4 1.14 -19.01 17.32
C THR A 4 0.89 -17.62 17.91
N ALA A 5 -0.08 -17.51 18.81
CA ALA A 5 -0.53 -16.24 19.38
C ALA A 5 -1.18 -16.46 20.75
N LEU A 6 -1.80 -15.43 21.31
CA LEU A 6 -2.56 -15.56 22.55
C LEU A 6 -3.81 -16.44 22.34
N PRO A 7 -4.22 -17.24 23.36
CA PRO A 7 -5.50 -17.95 23.32
C PRO A 7 -6.66 -17.06 22.92
N ARG A 8 -7.52 -17.55 22.01
CA ARG A 8 -8.70 -16.85 21.49
C ARG A 8 -8.39 -15.52 20.79
N SER A 9 -7.18 -15.36 20.24
CA SER A 9 -6.89 -14.27 19.30
C SER A 9 -7.41 -14.59 17.91
N LEU A 10 -7.97 -13.61 17.22
CA LEU A 10 -8.29 -13.69 15.80
C LEU A 10 -7.11 -13.18 14.98
N CYS A 11 -6.56 -14.01 14.09
CA CYS A 11 -5.41 -13.67 13.27
C CYS A 11 -5.78 -13.53 11.79
N GLY A 12 -5.41 -12.40 11.18
CA GLY A 12 -5.35 -12.27 9.72
C GLY A 12 -4.05 -12.89 9.21
N VAL A 13 -4.15 -13.73 8.18
CA VAL A 13 -3.01 -14.34 7.50
C VAL A 13 -3.08 -14.08 6.00
N SER A 14 -1.96 -13.66 5.42
CA SER A 14 -1.83 -13.43 3.99
C SER A 14 -0.51 -14.00 3.45
N ALA A 15 -0.49 -14.27 2.14
CA ALA A 15 0.72 -14.65 1.43
C ALA A 15 0.70 -14.04 0.03
N ILE A 16 1.72 -13.25 -0.30
CA ILE A 16 1.80 -12.44 -1.51
C ILE A 16 3.05 -12.86 -2.29
N ASP A 17 2.96 -12.89 -3.62
CA ASP A 17 4.09 -13.24 -4.46
C ASP A 17 5.15 -12.11 -4.42
N LYS A 18 6.42 -12.47 -4.25
CA LYS A 18 7.53 -11.51 -4.16
C LYS A 18 7.65 -10.61 -5.39
N SER A 19 7.18 -11.03 -6.56
CA SER A 19 7.09 -10.17 -7.76
C SER A 19 6.14 -8.98 -7.58
N VAL A 20 5.01 -9.15 -6.88
CA VAL A 20 4.07 -8.07 -6.54
C VAL A 20 4.71 -7.09 -5.56
N LEU A 21 5.45 -7.62 -4.57
CA LEU A 21 6.15 -6.81 -3.56
C LEU A 21 7.33 -6.01 -4.14
N ILE A 22 7.98 -6.52 -5.20
CA ILE A 22 9.00 -5.79 -5.97
C ILE A 22 8.36 -4.71 -6.85
N LYS A 23 7.18 -4.98 -7.41
CA LYS A 23 6.42 -4.05 -8.27
C LYS A 23 5.85 -2.85 -7.50
N GLU A 24 5.38 -3.07 -6.27
CA GLU A 24 4.81 -2.02 -5.40
C GLU A 24 5.43 -2.04 -3.98
N PRO A 25 6.72 -1.66 -3.84
CA PRO A 25 7.41 -1.71 -2.56
C PRO A 25 6.77 -0.76 -1.53
N GLY A 26 6.75 -1.19 -0.27
CA GLY A 26 6.28 -0.37 0.84
C GLY A 26 4.77 -0.38 1.11
N LYS A 27 3.95 -1.19 0.40
CA LYS A 27 2.52 -1.36 0.73
C LYS A 27 2.22 -2.33 1.89
N THR A 28 3.16 -3.20 2.25
CA THR A 28 3.02 -4.21 3.33
C THR A 28 2.97 -3.60 4.74
N LEU A 29 2.40 -4.34 5.69
CA LEU A 29 2.34 -3.98 7.10
C LEU A 29 3.74 -4.00 7.72
N ASP A 30 4.00 -3.03 8.58
CA ASP A 30 5.29 -2.85 9.24
C ASP A 30 5.06 -2.28 10.65
N ALA A 31 5.93 -2.62 11.59
CA ALA A 31 5.77 -2.23 12.99
C ALA A 31 5.79 -0.70 13.14
N ASP A 32 6.76 -0.04 12.51
CA ASP A 32 6.92 1.41 12.59
C ASP A 32 5.69 2.15 12.03
N LYS A 33 5.14 1.70 10.91
CA LYS A 33 3.89 2.25 10.32
C LYS A 33 2.70 2.10 11.27
N ILE A 34 2.57 0.96 11.94
CA ILE A 34 1.46 0.71 12.86
C ILE A 34 1.59 1.59 14.11
N PHE A 35 2.82 1.88 14.56
CA PHE A 35 3.04 2.91 15.58
C PHE A 35 2.83 4.33 15.04
N ASP A 36 3.20 4.64 13.80
CA ASP A 36 2.94 5.95 13.14
C ASP A 36 1.44 6.29 13.03
N LEU A 37 0.57 5.28 12.92
CA LEU A 37 -0.88 5.47 12.93
C LEU A 37 -1.44 5.88 14.31
N LEU A 38 -0.66 5.84 15.40
CA LEU A 38 -1.11 6.28 16.71
C LEU A 38 -1.13 7.82 16.79
N PRO A 39 -2.30 8.47 16.99
CA PRO A 39 -2.42 9.93 16.89
C PRO A 39 -1.67 10.69 17.98
N LEU A 40 -1.32 10.03 19.09
CA LEU A 40 -0.56 10.59 20.21
C LEU A 40 0.49 9.59 20.71
N LYS A 41 1.69 9.60 20.09
CA LYS A 41 2.84 8.80 20.55
C LYS A 41 3.43 9.28 21.88
N LYS A 42 3.40 10.60 22.13
CA LYS A 42 3.99 11.25 23.31
C LYS A 42 3.33 12.59 23.56
N SER A 43 2.84 12.82 24.77
CA SER A 43 2.56 14.18 25.23
C SER A 43 3.84 14.84 25.73
N SER A 44 4.09 16.07 25.30
CA SER A 44 5.25 16.89 25.69
C SER A 44 4.86 18.31 26.12
N TYR A 45 3.57 18.62 26.12
CA TYR A 45 3.01 19.91 26.51
C TYR A 45 1.61 19.71 27.11
N ILE A 46 1.18 20.67 27.92
CA ILE A 46 -0.19 20.78 28.39
C ILE A 46 -0.92 21.75 27.44
N PRO A 47 -2.08 21.40 26.87
CA PRO A 47 -2.86 22.31 26.03
C PRO A 47 -3.17 23.63 26.75
N TYR A 48 -3.14 24.76 26.02
CA TYR A 48 -3.23 26.09 26.62
C TYR A 48 -4.59 26.34 27.30
N GLU A 49 -5.63 25.65 26.84
CA GLU A 49 -6.99 25.61 27.35
C GLU A 49 -7.07 25.10 28.81
N VAL A 50 -6.07 24.34 29.25
CA VAL A 50 -6.00 23.73 30.60
C VAL A 50 -4.90 24.37 31.46
N ASN A 51 -4.25 25.44 30.99
CA ASN A 51 -3.12 26.08 31.66
C ASN A 51 -3.59 27.17 32.65
N ASP A 52 -3.14 27.08 33.91
CA ASP A 52 -3.64 27.97 34.97
C ASP A 52 -3.05 29.38 34.90
N ALA A 53 -3.90 30.38 35.17
CA ALA A 53 -3.50 31.78 35.29
C ALA A 53 -2.40 31.93 36.35
N THR A 54 -1.27 32.53 35.97
CA THR A 54 -0.07 32.56 36.82
C THR A 54 -0.03 33.84 37.67
N GLU A 55 -0.38 33.73 38.95
CA GLU A 55 -0.33 34.86 39.89
C GLU A 55 1.10 35.22 40.31
N CYS A 56 1.35 36.51 40.55
CA CYS A 56 2.65 37.00 41.03
C CYS A 56 2.75 36.96 42.56
N LEU A 57 3.82 36.36 43.09
CA LEU A 57 4.03 36.22 44.53
C LEU A 57 4.28 37.58 45.21
N ASN A 58 3.46 37.93 46.19
CA ASN A 58 3.62 39.17 46.97
C ASN A 58 4.74 39.02 48.00
N VAL A 59 5.82 39.79 47.87
CA VAL A 59 7.00 39.68 48.75
C VAL A 59 7.13 40.85 49.74
N ARG A 60 7.48 40.54 50.99
CA ARG A 60 7.76 41.52 52.06
C ARG A 60 9.27 41.73 52.24
N PRO A 61 9.75 42.92 52.64
CA PRO A 61 11.17 43.19 52.77
C PRO A 61 11.79 42.49 53.99
N LYS A 62 12.83 41.68 53.76
CA LYS A 62 13.87 41.34 54.75
C LYS A 62 15.24 41.43 54.05
N ARG A 63 16.32 41.61 54.82
CA ARG A 63 17.66 41.92 54.26
C ARG A 63 18.16 40.82 53.33
N TYR A 64 18.46 41.22 52.09
CA TYR A 64 19.37 40.61 51.13
C TYR A 64 19.24 39.09 50.91
N VAL A 65 18.54 38.72 49.84
CA VAL A 65 18.73 37.44 49.14
C VAL A 65 19.18 37.78 47.73
N LEU A 66 20.44 37.45 47.40
CA LEU A 66 20.84 37.29 46.00
C LEU A 66 20.06 36.09 45.43
N PRO A 67 19.25 36.24 44.38
CA PRO A 67 18.74 35.09 43.67
C PRO A 67 19.92 34.43 42.96
N TYR A 68 20.36 33.27 43.46
CA TYR A 68 21.35 32.45 42.77
C TYR A 68 20.83 32.10 41.38
N LEU A 69 21.60 32.45 40.34
CA LEU A 69 21.32 32.10 38.95
C LEU A 69 21.69 30.63 38.70
N SER A 70 20.92 29.71 39.28
CA SER A 70 20.91 28.32 38.82
C SER A 70 20.33 28.29 37.40
N GLN A 71 21.18 28.07 36.40
CA GLN A 71 20.77 28.03 34.99
C GLN A 71 19.82 26.87 34.66
N GLU A 72 19.75 25.85 35.53
CA GLU A 72 18.80 24.74 35.39
C GLU A 72 17.37 25.13 35.81
N GLN A 73 16.52 25.40 34.83
CA GLN A 73 15.06 25.52 35.00
C GLN A 73 14.39 24.14 35.19
N ASN A 74 14.80 23.41 36.22
CA ASN A 74 14.22 22.13 36.64
C ASN A 74 13.23 22.32 37.80
N ASP A 75 12.31 23.28 37.61
CA ASP A 75 11.14 23.46 38.47
C ASP A 75 10.26 22.21 38.48
N ALA A 76 9.61 21.86 39.60
CA ALA A 76 8.76 20.67 39.67
C ALA A 76 7.58 20.78 38.68
N TYR A 77 6.98 21.96 38.56
CA TYR A 77 6.01 22.28 37.50
C TYR A 77 6.58 22.03 36.09
N ALA A 78 7.81 22.46 35.81
CA ALA A 78 8.44 22.26 34.50
C ALA A 78 8.75 20.79 34.21
N VAL A 79 9.06 19.97 35.24
CA VAL A 79 9.22 18.52 35.10
C VAL A 79 7.88 17.87 34.71
N PHE A 80 6.78 18.15 35.42
CA PHE A 80 5.47 17.60 35.07
C PHE A 80 4.97 18.10 33.70
N GLN A 81 5.22 19.37 33.36
CA GLN A 81 4.90 19.93 32.04
C GLN A 81 5.67 19.24 30.90
N LYS A 82 6.97 18.94 31.07
CA LYS A 82 7.79 18.17 30.10
C LYS A 82 7.28 16.73 29.89
N VAL A 83 6.52 16.19 30.84
CA VAL A 83 5.86 14.87 30.79
C VAL A 83 4.40 14.98 30.31
N GLY A 84 3.89 16.19 30.07
CA GLY A 84 2.51 16.44 29.62
C GLY A 84 1.44 16.26 30.70
N LEU A 85 1.81 16.27 31.98
CA LEU A 85 0.91 16.05 33.12
C LEU A 85 0.63 17.34 33.87
N LYS A 86 -0.66 17.63 34.13
CA LYS A 86 -1.08 18.71 35.03
C LYS A 86 -1.20 18.18 36.47
N MET A 87 -0.44 18.75 37.40
CA MET A 87 -0.51 18.41 38.82
C MET A 87 -1.45 19.37 39.56
N ALA A 88 -2.41 18.82 40.31
CA ALA A 88 -3.16 19.56 41.31
C ALA A 88 -2.56 19.28 42.70
N THR A 89 -2.21 20.33 43.44
CA THR A 89 -1.56 20.21 44.76
C THR A 89 -1.83 21.46 45.61
N ASN A 90 -1.85 21.29 46.93
CA ASN A 90 -1.96 22.36 47.92
C ASN A 90 -0.59 22.97 48.31
N LEU A 91 0.51 22.48 47.75
CA LEU A 91 1.86 22.98 47.97
C LEU A 91 2.34 23.87 46.81
N VAL A 92 3.23 24.82 47.11
CA VAL A 92 3.86 25.67 46.09
C VAL A 92 4.89 24.83 45.31
N PHE A 93 4.47 24.28 44.18
CA PHE A 93 5.25 23.39 43.31
C PHE A 93 5.73 24.03 42.00
N ARG A 94 5.46 25.33 41.83
CA ARG A 94 5.83 26.14 40.67
C ARG A 94 6.62 27.36 41.14
N LEU A 95 7.80 27.58 40.56
CA LEU A 95 8.59 28.79 40.81
C LEU A 95 7.83 30.03 40.29
N PRO A 96 7.71 31.10 41.09
CA PRO A 96 6.94 32.29 40.70
C PRO A 96 7.66 33.03 39.57
N SER A 97 7.07 33.01 38.37
CA SER A 97 7.57 33.74 37.19
C SER A 97 7.60 35.26 37.38
N CYS A 98 6.84 35.77 38.35
CA CYS A 98 6.83 37.16 38.75
C CYS A 98 6.70 37.36 40.26
N LEU A 99 7.41 38.37 40.77
CA LEU A 99 7.36 38.85 42.15
C LEU A 99 6.70 40.23 42.19
N LYS A 100 5.82 40.47 43.16
CA LYS A 100 5.14 41.75 43.36
C LYS A 100 5.63 42.41 44.65
N PHE A 101 6.27 43.57 44.52
CA PHE A 101 6.87 44.33 45.62
C PHE A 101 6.45 45.80 45.54
N LYS A 102 5.86 46.32 46.62
CA LYS A 102 5.31 47.70 46.70
C LYS A 102 4.48 48.09 45.46
N GLY A 103 3.63 47.18 44.98
CA GLY A 103 2.79 47.38 43.80
C GLY A 103 3.48 47.16 42.44
N LYS A 104 4.81 47.24 42.36
CA LYS A 104 5.57 46.96 41.14
C LYS A 104 5.73 45.45 40.92
N VAL A 105 5.63 45.01 39.67
CA VAL A 105 5.79 43.60 39.26
C VAL A 105 7.14 43.44 38.58
N TYR A 106 7.92 42.48 39.07
CA TYR A 106 9.21 42.07 38.52
C TYR A 106 9.00 40.71 37.86
N ARG A 107 9.34 40.57 36.58
CA ARG A 107 9.25 39.29 35.82
C ARG A 107 10.66 38.75 35.58
N HIS A 108 10.85 37.44 35.71
CA HIS A 108 12.07 36.80 35.24
C HIS A 108 12.01 36.61 33.71
N GLY A 109 13.09 36.94 33.02
CA GLY A 109 13.28 36.70 31.58
C GLY A 109 14.72 36.23 31.32
N PRO A 110 14.95 35.28 30.41
CA PRO A 110 16.29 34.75 30.13
C PRO A 110 17.09 35.72 29.26
N VAL A 111 18.37 35.91 29.59
CA VAL A 111 19.37 36.45 28.65
C VAL A 111 20.00 35.24 27.95
N VAL A 112 19.84 35.17 26.63
CA VAL A 112 20.41 34.09 25.82
C VAL A 112 21.89 34.40 25.56
N TYR A 113 22.77 33.60 26.15
CA TYR A 113 24.17 33.51 25.73
C TYR A 113 24.31 32.34 24.77
N TYR A 114 24.81 32.61 23.57
CA TYR A 114 25.34 31.58 22.68
C TYR A 114 26.75 31.25 23.13
N ASP A 115 26.96 30.02 23.58
CA ASP A 115 28.26 29.35 23.56
C ASP A 115 28.03 27.91 23.11
N GLY A 116 29.03 27.30 22.47
CA GLY A 116 28.86 26.03 21.81
C GLY A 116 30.18 25.31 21.58
N SER A 117 30.27 24.09 22.10
CA SER A 117 31.17 23.07 21.59
C SER A 117 30.61 21.68 21.87
N SER A 118 30.82 20.78 20.91
CA SER A 118 30.60 19.35 21.08
C SER A 118 31.89 18.71 21.57
N HIS A 119 31.82 17.56 22.24
CA HIS A 119 32.90 16.57 22.16
C HIS A 119 32.37 15.13 22.28
N VAL A 120 33.15 14.23 21.70
CA VAL A 120 32.87 12.80 21.53
C VAL A 120 33.98 12.01 22.23
N TYR A 121 33.64 10.88 22.84
CA TYR A 121 34.63 9.92 23.34
C TYR A 121 34.36 8.52 22.80
N TYR A 122 35.43 7.87 22.33
CA TYR A 122 35.52 6.45 22.02
C TYR A 122 36.60 5.81 22.90
N ALA A 123 36.44 4.54 23.25
CA ALA A 123 37.53 3.69 23.76
C ALA A 123 37.37 2.25 23.22
N PRO A 124 38.45 1.48 22.96
CA PRO A 124 38.38 0.22 22.19
C PRO A 124 38.85 -1.03 22.98
N ARG A 125 38.76 -2.24 22.39
CA ARG A 125 39.88 -3.21 22.13
C ARG A 125 39.45 -4.63 21.67
N PHE A 126 40.17 -5.17 20.66
CA PHE A 126 40.59 -6.57 20.34
C PHE A 126 39.63 -7.79 20.57
N ARG A 127 39.30 -8.66 19.58
CA ARG A 127 40.09 -9.64 18.74
C ARG A 127 40.34 -10.98 19.49
N ASP A 128 40.25 -12.22 18.97
CA ASP A 128 40.27 -12.84 17.60
C ASP A 128 38.93 -13.61 17.26
N GLY A 129 38.74 -14.61 16.35
CA GLY A 129 39.61 -15.49 15.52
C GLY A 129 38.83 -16.46 14.56
N SER A 130 39.44 -17.60 14.16
CA SER A 130 38.98 -18.64 13.19
C SER A 130 38.15 -19.79 13.83
N ILE A 131 37.14 -20.45 13.21
CA ILE A 131 36.98 -21.30 11.98
C ILE A 131 37.53 -22.74 12.10
N GLU A 132 36.60 -23.73 12.05
CA GLU A 132 36.59 -25.07 11.38
C GLU A 132 35.20 -25.70 11.69
N LEU A 133 34.35 -26.22 10.79
CA LEU A 133 34.42 -27.16 9.64
C LEU A 133 34.52 -28.65 10.04
N SER A 134 33.42 -29.41 9.90
CA SER A 134 33.45 -30.87 10.00
C SER A 134 32.31 -31.60 9.25
N SER A 135 32.72 -32.55 8.38
CA SER A 135 32.02 -33.77 7.93
C SER A 135 30.56 -33.71 7.40
N LEU A 136 30.43 -34.01 6.11
CA LEU A 136 29.22 -34.50 5.44
C LEU A 136 28.69 -35.81 6.06
N VAL A 137 27.37 -36.03 6.01
CA VAL A 137 26.75 -37.36 6.24
C VAL A 137 25.86 -37.71 5.06
N VAL A 138 26.28 -38.70 4.26
CA VAL A 138 25.46 -39.29 3.19
C VAL A 138 24.52 -40.34 3.79
N LYS A 139 23.25 -40.34 3.38
CA LYS A 139 22.32 -41.46 3.57
C LYS A 139 21.58 -41.77 2.25
N PRO A 140 21.16 -43.02 2.01
CA PRO A 140 20.86 -43.49 0.66
C PRO A 140 19.51 -43.02 0.12
N ALA A 141 19.42 -42.89 -1.20
CA ALA A 141 18.14 -42.80 -1.89
C ALA A 141 17.40 -44.16 -1.82
N GLY A 142 16.07 -44.12 -1.70
CA GLY A 142 15.26 -45.33 -1.56
C GLY A 142 13.77 -45.08 -1.77
N GLN A 143 13.28 -45.63 -2.88
CA GLN A 143 11.89 -45.77 -3.34
C GLN A 143 11.36 -44.69 -4.29
N LEU A 144 11.07 -45.14 -5.51
CA LEU A 144 10.43 -44.37 -6.57
C LEU A 144 8.90 -44.34 -6.32
N PRO A 145 8.29 -43.15 -6.21
CA PRO A 145 6.84 -43.02 -6.12
C PRO A 145 6.19 -43.23 -7.50
N PRO A 146 4.86 -43.45 -7.58
CA PRO A 146 4.16 -43.56 -8.85
C PRO A 146 4.35 -42.31 -9.71
N LEU A 147 4.26 -42.48 -11.03
CA LEU A 147 4.46 -41.43 -12.04
C LEU A 147 3.58 -40.21 -11.74
N ILE A 148 4.17 -39.05 -11.46
CA ILE A 148 3.45 -37.80 -11.16
C ILE A 148 3.57 -36.83 -12.34
N GLU A 149 2.45 -36.58 -13.00
CA GLU A 149 2.23 -35.45 -13.91
C GLU A 149 1.99 -34.17 -13.10
N THR A 150 2.67 -33.07 -13.44
CA THR A 150 2.44 -31.76 -12.81
C THR A 150 1.67 -30.86 -13.76
N ALA A 151 0.34 -30.90 -13.66
CA ALA A 151 -0.54 -29.96 -14.37
C ALA A 151 -0.71 -28.68 -13.53
N ARG A 152 -0.32 -27.54 -14.11
CA ARG A 152 -0.20 -26.23 -13.46
C ARG A 152 -1.09 -25.20 -14.14
N SER A 153 -2.05 -24.66 -13.39
CA SER A 153 -3.05 -23.70 -13.87
C SER A 153 -3.40 -22.58 -12.87
N PHE A 154 -3.09 -22.75 -11.58
CA PHE A 154 -3.41 -21.78 -10.53
C PHE A 154 -2.23 -20.83 -10.27
N PHE A 155 -2.24 -19.69 -10.96
CA PHE A 155 -1.21 -18.64 -10.90
C PHE A 155 -1.74 -17.30 -10.32
N PRO A 156 -2.10 -17.23 -9.02
CA PRO A 156 -2.59 -16.00 -8.39
C PRO A 156 -1.46 -15.01 -8.05
N GLU A 157 -1.78 -13.71 -7.91
CA GLU A 157 -0.87 -12.70 -7.33
C GLU A 157 -0.86 -12.74 -5.78
N THR A 158 -1.93 -13.24 -5.15
CA THR A 158 -2.09 -13.41 -3.69
C THR A 158 -2.68 -14.79 -3.41
N TRP A 159 -2.01 -15.58 -2.57
CA TRP A 159 -2.36 -16.99 -2.30
C TRP A 159 -3.31 -17.14 -1.10
N ILE A 160 -2.98 -16.50 0.02
CA ILE A 160 -3.73 -16.61 1.27
C ILE A 160 -4.32 -15.24 1.59
N TRP A 161 -5.58 -15.21 2.02
CA TRP A 161 -6.26 -14.02 2.53
C TRP A 161 -7.37 -14.43 3.51
N ASP A 162 -6.98 -15.01 4.64
CA ASP A 162 -7.89 -15.69 5.58
C ASP A 162 -7.87 -15.09 6.99
N LEU A 163 -8.97 -15.31 7.71
CA LEU A 163 -9.08 -15.07 9.15
C LEU A 163 -9.08 -16.41 9.90
N VAL A 164 -8.20 -16.52 10.91
CA VAL A 164 -7.91 -17.76 11.63
C VAL A 164 -8.00 -17.50 13.13
N GLU A 165 -8.95 -18.15 13.81
CA GLU A 165 -9.05 -18.13 15.27
C GLU A 165 -8.03 -19.10 15.89
N VAL A 166 -7.36 -18.66 16.96
CA VAL A 166 -6.35 -19.43 17.69
C VAL A 166 -6.96 -20.09 18.93
N GLY A 167 -6.72 -21.39 19.09
CA GLY A 167 -7.31 -22.19 20.17
C GLY A 167 -6.80 -21.86 21.56
N ASP A 168 -7.36 -22.52 22.57
CA ASP A 168 -6.97 -22.37 23.97
C ASP A 168 -5.52 -22.84 24.26
N ASP A 169 -4.89 -23.56 23.33
CA ASP A 169 -3.48 -23.96 23.33
C ASP A 169 -2.52 -22.88 22.79
N GLY A 170 -3.06 -21.74 22.31
CA GLY A 170 -2.28 -20.65 21.73
C GLY A 170 -1.67 -20.95 20.35
N LYS A 171 -2.11 -22.01 19.68
CA LYS A 171 -1.58 -22.44 18.38
C LYS A 171 -2.70 -22.81 17.42
N ARG A 172 -2.44 -22.66 16.11
CA ARG A 172 -3.33 -23.15 15.07
C ARG A 172 -2.55 -23.65 13.86
N GLY A 173 -2.65 -24.94 13.58
CA GLY A 173 -2.22 -25.51 12.31
C GLY A 173 -3.27 -25.25 11.24
N VAL A 174 -2.84 -24.85 10.04
CA VAL A 174 -3.69 -24.71 8.85
C VAL A 174 -3.01 -25.43 7.69
N SER A 175 -3.62 -26.49 7.19
CA SER A 175 -3.21 -27.20 5.97
C SER A 175 -3.72 -26.43 4.75
N LEU A 176 -2.81 -25.93 3.92
CA LEU A 176 -3.10 -25.17 2.70
C LEU A 176 -2.27 -25.74 1.55
N THR A 177 -2.90 -25.94 0.40
CA THR A 177 -2.22 -26.31 -0.84
C THR A 177 -1.54 -25.07 -1.44
N VAL A 178 -0.28 -25.24 -1.86
CA VAL A 178 0.56 -24.19 -2.44
C VAL A 178 0.15 -23.96 -3.91
N PRO A 179 0.21 -22.73 -4.46
CA PRO A 179 -0.11 -22.48 -5.87
C PRO A 179 0.98 -23.01 -6.82
N ASP A 180 0.66 -23.00 -8.11
CA ASP A 180 1.52 -23.53 -9.17
C ASP A 180 2.65 -22.56 -9.61
N THR A 181 2.77 -21.42 -8.92
CA THR A 181 3.81 -20.42 -9.16
C THR A 181 5.17 -20.92 -8.64
N ILE A 182 6.17 -20.95 -9.51
CA ILE A 182 7.54 -21.34 -9.16
C ILE A 182 8.29 -20.08 -8.71
N THR A 183 7.83 -19.53 -7.59
CA THR A 183 8.22 -18.21 -7.07
C THR A 183 8.52 -18.27 -5.58
N THR A 184 8.81 -17.12 -4.96
CA THR A 184 8.90 -17.01 -3.51
C THR A 184 7.69 -16.26 -2.99
N TRP A 185 6.96 -16.90 -2.08
CA TRP A 185 5.83 -16.30 -1.36
C TRP A 185 6.34 -15.68 -0.07
N GLU A 186 6.00 -14.42 0.19
CA GLU A 186 6.22 -13.80 1.49
C GLU A 186 4.92 -13.85 2.30
N THR A 187 4.96 -14.47 3.48
CA THR A 187 3.81 -14.52 4.39
C THR A 187 3.81 -13.32 5.33
N GLU A 188 2.65 -12.73 5.52
CA GLU A 188 2.37 -11.65 6.46
C GLU A 188 1.21 -12.08 7.37
N ALA A 189 1.29 -11.77 8.67
CA ALA A 189 0.26 -12.16 9.62
C ALA A 189 0.20 -11.19 10.81
N PHE A 190 -1.01 -10.93 11.28
CA PHE A 190 -1.28 -10.12 12.46
C PHE A 190 -2.41 -10.73 13.29
N CYS A 191 -2.40 -10.52 14.60
CA CYS A 191 -3.38 -11.08 15.52
C CYS A 191 -3.97 -10.01 16.44
N LEU A 192 -5.27 -10.10 16.69
CA LEU A 192 -6.04 -9.26 17.59
C LEU A 192 -6.51 -10.09 18.79
N SER A 193 -6.28 -9.59 19.99
CA SER A 193 -6.71 -10.18 21.26
C SER A 193 -7.15 -9.09 22.24
N SER A 194 -7.76 -9.46 23.37
CA SER A 194 -8.11 -8.51 24.44
C SER A 194 -6.89 -7.81 25.06
N GLN A 195 -5.69 -8.38 24.89
CA GLN A 195 -4.42 -7.77 25.29
C GLN A 195 -3.86 -6.76 24.27
N GLY A 196 -4.44 -6.68 23.06
CA GLY A 196 -4.02 -5.75 22.01
C GLY A 196 -3.73 -6.44 20.66
N PHE A 197 -2.89 -5.77 19.87
CA PHE A 197 -2.49 -6.17 18.52
C PHE A 197 -1.06 -6.73 18.52
N GLY A 198 -0.82 -7.81 17.77
CA GLY A 198 0.52 -8.35 17.52
C GLY A 198 0.79 -8.57 16.03
N LEU A 199 1.95 -8.14 15.56
CA LEU A 199 2.44 -8.39 14.19
C LEU A 199 3.44 -9.57 14.22
N ALA A 200 3.30 -10.52 13.30
CA ALA A 200 4.28 -11.58 13.13
C ALA A 200 5.44 -11.14 12.22
N PRO A 201 6.68 -11.58 12.45
CA PRO A 201 7.76 -11.38 11.50
C PRO A 201 7.45 -12.11 10.19
N ARG A 202 7.68 -11.45 9.04
CA ARG A 202 7.44 -12.05 7.73
C ARG A 202 8.34 -13.27 7.51
N LYS A 203 7.85 -14.23 6.72
CA LYS A 203 8.59 -15.46 6.42
C LYS A 203 8.48 -15.80 4.94
N GLU A 204 9.62 -16.05 4.32
CA GLU A 204 9.69 -16.47 2.92
C GLU A 204 9.44 -17.97 2.78
N MET A 205 8.69 -18.36 1.74
CA MET A 205 8.49 -19.73 1.31
C MET A 205 8.78 -19.82 -0.19
N LYS A 206 9.96 -20.37 -0.52
CA LYS A 206 10.34 -20.64 -1.91
C LYS A 206 9.65 -21.90 -2.42
N VAL A 207 8.89 -21.76 -3.50
CA VAL A 207 8.31 -22.85 -4.27
C VAL A 207 9.24 -23.14 -5.44
N PHE A 208 9.61 -24.40 -5.62
CA PHE A 208 10.61 -24.78 -6.63
C PHE A 208 10.35 -26.17 -7.19
N GLN A 209 10.36 -26.26 -8.52
CA GLN A 209 10.34 -27.51 -9.28
C GLN A 209 11.66 -27.59 -10.05
N PRO A 210 12.42 -28.71 -10.03
CA PRO A 210 13.70 -28.78 -10.74
C PRO A 210 13.60 -28.73 -12.26
N PHE A 211 12.51 -29.25 -12.83
CA PHE A 211 12.20 -29.23 -14.26
C PHE A 211 10.84 -28.58 -14.46
N PHE A 212 10.78 -27.52 -15.26
CA PHE A 212 9.53 -26.81 -15.52
C PHE A 212 9.54 -26.00 -16.83
N LEU A 213 8.33 -25.69 -17.29
CA LEU A 213 8.02 -24.83 -18.41
C LEU A 213 7.58 -23.43 -17.91
N GLU A 214 8.01 -22.38 -18.62
CA GLU A 214 7.53 -21.01 -18.41
C GLU A 214 7.03 -20.41 -19.73
N LEU A 215 5.75 -20.03 -19.75
CA LEU A 215 5.14 -19.27 -20.86
C LEU A 215 5.37 -17.76 -20.66
N THR A 216 6.08 -17.13 -21.59
CA THR A 216 6.21 -15.67 -21.72
C THR A 216 5.11 -15.14 -22.62
N MET A 217 4.19 -14.34 -22.06
CA MET A 217 3.05 -13.76 -22.77
C MET A 217 2.84 -12.30 -22.34
N PRO A 218 2.31 -11.43 -23.21
CA PRO A 218 1.92 -10.07 -22.86
C PRO A 218 0.63 -10.06 -22.02
N TYR A 219 0.27 -8.90 -21.47
CA TYR A 219 -1.01 -8.71 -20.77
C TYR A 219 -2.23 -8.90 -21.70
N SER A 220 -2.12 -8.51 -22.98
CA SER A 220 -3.17 -8.71 -23.98
C SER A 220 -2.61 -8.73 -25.40
N ILE A 221 -3.27 -9.45 -26.29
CA ILE A 221 -3.04 -9.44 -27.75
C ILE A 221 -4.32 -8.98 -28.48
N ILE A 222 -4.22 -8.70 -29.79
CA ILE A 222 -5.35 -8.34 -30.65
C ILE A 222 -5.75 -9.54 -31.52
N ARG A 223 -7.04 -9.71 -31.80
CA ARG A 223 -7.56 -10.79 -32.65
C ARG A 223 -6.97 -10.71 -34.07
N GLY A 224 -6.57 -11.84 -34.62
CA GLY A 224 -5.99 -11.92 -35.97
C GLY A 224 -4.56 -11.38 -36.13
N GLU A 225 -3.97 -10.74 -35.11
CA GLU A 225 -2.53 -10.40 -35.14
C GLU A 225 -1.65 -11.62 -34.89
N HIS A 226 -0.44 -11.59 -35.46
CA HIS A 226 0.57 -12.63 -35.28
C HIS A 226 1.45 -12.32 -34.06
N PHE A 227 1.32 -13.11 -32.98
CA PHE A 227 2.12 -12.97 -31.76
C PHE A 227 3.17 -14.10 -31.64
N GLU A 228 4.40 -13.77 -31.24
CA GLU A 228 5.45 -14.78 -30.97
C GLU A 228 5.32 -15.34 -29.55
N LEU A 229 4.55 -16.43 -29.40
CA LEU A 229 4.47 -17.16 -28.14
C LEU A 229 5.80 -17.89 -27.87
N ARG A 230 6.43 -17.56 -26.74
CA ARG A 230 7.67 -18.20 -26.27
C ARG A 230 7.39 -19.05 -25.05
N ALA A 231 7.76 -20.34 -25.11
CA ALA A 231 7.81 -21.20 -23.94
C ALA A 231 9.27 -21.58 -23.67
N THR A 232 9.75 -21.37 -22.44
CA THR A 232 11.10 -21.72 -22.02
C THR A 232 11.05 -22.87 -21.04
N VAL A 233 11.69 -23.99 -21.39
CA VAL A 233 11.95 -25.10 -20.48
C VAL A 233 13.23 -24.81 -19.72
N PHE A 234 13.23 -25.06 -18.41
CA PHE A 234 14.42 -25.02 -17.55
C PHE A 234 14.72 -26.41 -16.99
N ASN A 235 15.99 -26.80 -17.00
CA ASN A 235 16.47 -28.01 -16.30
C ASN A 235 17.46 -27.62 -15.19
N TYR A 236 17.02 -27.73 -13.93
CA TYR A 236 17.86 -27.61 -12.73
C TYR A 236 18.15 -28.97 -12.07
N LEU A 237 17.93 -30.09 -12.78
CA LEU A 237 18.49 -31.39 -12.42
C LEU A 237 20.00 -31.40 -12.70
N THR A 238 20.72 -32.33 -12.07
CA THR A 238 22.17 -32.50 -12.24
C THR A 238 22.56 -33.33 -13.47
N SER A 239 21.60 -33.78 -14.27
CA SER A 239 21.79 -34.71 -15.39
C SER A 239 21.04 -34.23 -16.62
N CYS A 240 21.55 -34.59 -17.81
CA CYS A 240 20.89 -34.25 -19.06
C CYS A 240 19.59 -35.03 -19.26
N ILE A 241 18.60 -34.35 -19.86
CA ILE A 241 17.28 -34.89 -20.22
C ILE A 241 16.99 -34.58 -21.69
N MET A 242 16.18 -35.41 -22.36
CA MET A 242 15.61 -35.09 -23.67
C MET A 242 14.19 -34.59 -23.47
N VAL A 243 13.93 -33.35 -23.83
CA VAL A 243 12.61 -32.73 -23.66
C VAL A 243 11.86 -32.71 -24.98
N THR A 244 10.61 -33.14 -24.96
CA THR A 244 9.62 -32.88 -26.03
C THR A 244 8.64 -31.82 -25.53
N VAL A 245 8.44 -30.74 -26.27
CA VAL A 245 7.47 -29.69 -25.90
C VAL A 245 6.37 -29.61 -26.94
N THR A 246 5.12 -29.76 -26.51
CA THR A 246 3.94 -29.82 -27.37
C THR A 246 2.90 -28.77 -26.97
N PRO A 247 2.41 -27.93 -27.91
CA PRO A 247 1.25 -27.10 -27.64
C PRO A 247 -0.02 -27.96 -27.55
N GLY A 248 -0.93 -27.61 -26.63
CA GLY A 248 -2.24 -28.24 -26.55
C GLY A 248 -3.19 -27.75 -27.64
N PRO A 249 -4.12 -28.59 -28.13
CA PRO A 249 -5.09 -28.20 -29.15
C PRO A 249 -6.16 -27.26 -28.59
N SER A 250 -6.58 -26.28 -29.39
CA SER A 250 -7.66 -25.35 -29.06
C SER A 250 -8.43 -24.91 -30.32
N SER A 251 -9.69 -24.51 -30.15
CA SER A 251 -10.49 -23.80 -31.15
C SER A 251 -10.17 -22.30 -31.24
N ASP A 252 -9.60 -21.75 -30.16
CA ASP A 252 -9.62 -20.32 -29.85
C ASP A 252 -8.37 -19.57 -30.35
N TYR A 253 -7.39 -20.34 -30.83
CA TYR A 253 -6.15 -19.89 -31.43
C TYR A 253 -5.57 -20.97 -32.35
N THR A 254 -4.73 -20.54 -33.28
CA THR A 254 -3.81 -21.44 -34.00
C THR A 254 -2.38 -21.16 -33.56
N LEU A 255 -1.56 -22.21 -33.47
CA LEU A 255 -0.13 -22.14 -33.17
C LEU A 255 0.65 -22.81 -34.29
N THR A 256 1.46 -22.05 -35.01
CA THR A 256 2.37 -22.59 -36.04
C THR A 256 3.83 -22.51 -35.54
N PRO A 257 4.62 -23.59 -35.66
CA PRO A 257 6.02 -23.58 -35.22
C PRO A 257 6.86 -22.64 -36.10
N LEU A 258 7.82 -21.95 -35.49
CA LEU A 258 8.79 -21.15 -36.25
C LEU A 258 9.90 -22.06 -36.81
N SER A 259 10.22 -21.84 -38.09
CA SER A 259 11.13 -22.68 -38.88
C SER A 259 12.54 -22.76 -38.29
N GLY A 260 12.84 -23.88 -37.62
CA GLY A 260 14.15 -24.18 -37.06
C GLY A 260 14.12 -24.75 -35.64
N ASP A 261 13.02 -24.56 -34.88
CA ASP A 261 12.87 -25.20 -33.57
C ASP A 261 12.43 -26.66 -33.70
N LEU A 262 13.29 -27.57 -33.24
CA LEU A 262 12.95 -28.98 -33.04
C LEU A 262 12.12 -29.13 -31.76
N TYR A 263 10.94 -29.76 -31.88
CA TYR A 263 10.08 -30.11 -30.75
C TYR A 263 10.79 -30.96 -29.69
N THR A 264 11.73 -31.79 -30.12
CA THR A 264 12.67 -32.56 -29.28
C THR A 264 14.00 -31.82 -29.16
N SER A 265 14.47 -31.59 -27.93
CA SER A 265 15.79 -31.01 -27.66
C SER A 265 16.47 -31.67 -26.46
N CYS A 266 17.79 -31.79 -26.56
CA CYS A 266 18.62 -32.08 -25.40
C CYS A 266 18.65 -30.87 -24.46
N LEU A 267 18.65 -31.11 -23.15
CA LEU A 267 18.72 -30.08 -22.14
C LEU A 267 19.53 -30.56 -20.92
N CYS A 268 20.74 -30.05 -20.75
CA CYS A 268 21.67 -30.44 -19.69
C CYS A 268 21.51 -29.57 -18.42
N ALA A 269 22.36 -29.82 -17.42
CA ALA A 269 22.20 -29.27 -16.07
C ALA A 269 22.37 -27.74 -16.02
N ASN A 270 21.37 -27.05 -15.48
CA ASN A 270 21.21 -25.58 -15.44
C ASN A 270 21.01 -24.91 -16.80
N GLU A 271 20.72 -25.68 -17.85
CA GLU A 271 20.38 -25.13 -19.16
C GLU A 271 18.90 -24.73 -19.28
N ARG A 272 18.60 -23.95 -20.32
CA ARG A 272 17.24 -23.60 -20.73
C ARG A 272 17.09 -23.64 -22.25
N LYS A 273 15.97 -24.17 -22.74
CA LYS A 273 15.60 -24.17 -24.17
C LYS A 273 14.29 -23.41 -24.33
N THR A 274 14.31 -22.35 -25.12
CA THR A 274 13.10 -21.64 -25.56
C THR A 274 12.66 -22.20 -26.91
N LEU A 275 11.38 -22.57 -27.03
CA LEU A 275 10.71 -22.83 -28.29
C LEU A 275 9.74 -21.70 -28.62
N ARG A 276 9.50 -21.48 -29.91
CA ARG A 276 8.71 -20.35 -30.42
C ARG A 276 7.61 -20.80 -31.36
N TRP A 277 6.40 -20.30 -31.15
CA TRP A 277 5.27 -20.44 -32.07
C TRP A 277 4.74 -19.08 -32.49
N THR A 278 4.28 -18.98 -33.74
CA THR A 278 3.40 -17.89 -34.15
C THR A 278 1.98 -18.24 -33.71
N MET A 279 1.46 -17.49 -32.74
CA MET A 279 0.10 -17.57 -32.26
C MET A 279 -0.78 -16.60 -33.05
N ILE A 280 -1.91 -17.10 -33.56
CA ILE A 280 -2.97 -16.27 -34.16
C ILE A 280 -4.28 -16.57 -33.42
N PRO A 281 -4.79 -15.67 -32.58
CA PRO A 281 -6.04 -15.86 -31.85
C PRO A 281 -7.27 -15.67 -32.75
N THR A 282 -8.29 -16.51 -32.55
CA THR A 282 -9.58 -16.47 -33.27
C THR A 282 -10.73 -16.04 -32.35
N ALA A 283 -10.71 -16.43 -31.07
CA ALA A 283 -11.70 -16.03 -30.08
C ALA A 283 -11.38 -14.66 -29.44
N LEU A 284 -12.40 -14.03 -28.84
CA LEU A 284 -12.28 -12.80 -28.07
C LEU A 284 -12.42 -13.08 -26.56
N GLY A 285 -11.81 -12.24 -25.72
CA GLY A 285 -11.91 -12.35 -24.26
C GLY A 285 -10.74 -13.12 -23.64
N ALA A 286 -11.00 -13.86 -22.56
CA ALA A 286 -9.98 -14.61 -21.83
C ALA A 286 -9.80 -16.01 -22.42
N VAL A 287 -8.65 -16.27 -23.04
CA VAL A 287 -8.35 -17.50 -23.78
C VAL A 287 -7.27 -18.31 -23.06
N ASN A 288 -7.50 -19.59 -22.83
CA ASN A 288 -6.56 -20.45 -22.08
C ASN A 288 -5.52 -21.09 -23.01
N VAL A 289 -4.28 -20.61 -22.93
CA VAL A 289 -3.14 -21.16 -23.67
C VAL A 289 -2.55 -22.33 -22.87
N THR A 290 -2.44 -23.49 -23.52
CA THR A 290 -1.96 -24.75 -22.91
C THR A 290 -0.72 -25.25 -23.64
N VAL A 291 0.34 -25.59 -22.89
CA VAL A 291 1.56 -26.19 -23.45
C VAL A 291 2.12 -27.21 -22.44
N SER A 292 2.51 -28.38 -22.92
CA SER A 292 3.14 -29.44 -22.14
C SER A 292 4.61 -29.63 -22.51
N ALA A 293 5.45 -29.92 -21.51
CA ALA A 293 6.84 -30.33 -21.68
C ALA A 293 7.07 -31.68 -20.99
N GLU A 294 7.47 -32.69 -21.76
CA GLU A 294 7.77 -34.04 -21.29
C GLU A 294 9.26 -34.36 -21.40
N ALA A 295 9.86 -34.88 -20.33
CA ALA A 295 11.13 -35.60 -20.41
C ALA A 295 10.90 -37.03 -20.95
N VAL A 296 11.47 -37.31 -22.13
CA VAL A 296 11.27 -38.56 -22.90
C VAL A 296 12.54 -39.42 -22.84
N ALA A 297 12.34 -40.74 -22.66
CA ALA A 297 13.44 -41.71 -22.73
C ALA A 297 14.02 -41.77 -24.16
N SER A 298 15.33 -41.61 -24.29
CA SER A 298 16.04 -41.61 -25.58
C SER A 298 17.32 -42.45 -25.50
N HIS A 299 17.63 -43.14 -26.61
CA HIS A 299 18.91 -43.85 -26.78
C HIS A 299 20.01 -42.96 -27.41
N VAL A 300 19.69 -41.72 -27.77
CA VAL A 300 20.67 -40.74 -28.26
C VAL A 300 21.34 -40.08 -27.05
N SER A 301 22.67 -40.11 -26.99
CA SER A 301 23.44 -39.47 -25.91
C SER A 301 23.36 -37.94 -25.97
N CYS A 302 23.09 -37.32 -24.82
CA CYS A 302 23.06 -35.88 -24.62
C CYS A 302 24.45 -35.40 -24.19
N ASP A 303 25.18 -34.67 -25.04
CA ASP A 303 26.56 -34.21 -24.78
C ASP A 303 27.49 -35.31 -24.21
N ASN A 304 27.39 -36.52 -24.78
CA ASN A 304 28.06 -37.76 -24.36
C ASN A 304 27.55 -38.40 -23.05
N GLU A 305 26.62 -37.78 -22.32
CA GLU A 305 25.90 -38.41 -21.21
C GLU A 305 24.71 -39.28 -21.69
N VAL A 306 24.31 -40.23 -20.84
CA VAL A 306 23.07 -41.00 -21.03
C VAL A 306 21.89 -40.17 -20.55
N VAL A 307 20.86 -40.08 -21.40
CA VAL A 307 19.63 -39.31 -21.10
C VAL A 307 18.93 -39.89 -19.88
N SER A 308 18.83 -39.07 -18.83
CA SER A 308 18.03 -39.35 -17.65
C SER A 308 16.55 -39.01 -17.90
N VAL A 309 15.65 -39.69 -17.19
CA VAL A 309 14.22 -39.35 -17.13
C VAL A 309 13.85 -39.24 -15.64
N PRO A 310 13.38 -38.08 -15.15
CA PRO A 310 13.01 -37.92 -13.75
C PRO A 310 11.67 -38.59 -13.44
N ASP A 311 11.61 -39.36 -12.35
CA ASP A 311 10.41 -40.14 -11.97
C ASP A 311 9.27 -39.28 -11.39
N ARG A 312 9.60 -38.07 -10.93
CA ARG A 312 8.66 -37.05 -10.45
C ARG A 312 8.73 -35.82 -11.35
N GLY A 313 7.57 -35.30 -11.77
CA GLY A 313 7.52 -34.12 -12.64
C GLY A 313 8.10 -34.39 -14.03
N ARG A 314 7.93 -35.62 -14.54
CA ARG A 314 8.34 -36.00 -15.91
C ARG A 314 7.64 -35.15 -16.98
N ILE A 315 6.39 -34.80 -16.71
CA ILE A 315 5.54 -33.99 -17.58
C ILE A 315 5.10 -32.77 -16.78
N ASP A 316 5.40 -31.58 -17.30
CA ASP A 316 4.92 -30.30 -16.77
C ASP A 316 3.96 -29.66 -17.80
N VAL A 317 2.70 -29.46 -17.41
CA VAL A 317 1.66 -28.91 -18.29
C VAL A 317 1.24 -27.54 -17.76
N VAL A 318 1.47 -26.49 -18.53
CA VAL A 318 1.17 -25.11 -18.11
C VAL A 318 -0.04 -24.58 -18.86
N THR A 319 -1.05 -24.18 -18.10
CA THR A 319 -2.23 -23.45 -18.59
C THR A 319 -2.20 -22.02 -18.08
N LYS A 320 -2.17 -21.02 -18.97
CA LYS A 320 -2.30 -19.60 -18.60
C LYS A 320 -3.38 -18.91 -19.44
N SER A 321 -4.19 -18.07 -18.81
CA SER A 321 -5.14 -17.21 -19.50
C SER A 321 -4.43 -16.02 -20.17
N LEU A 322 -4.83 -15.68 -21.39
CA LEU A 322 -4.37 -14.53 -22.17
C LEU A 322 -5.58 -13.72 -22.66
N ILE A 323 -5.52 -12.40 -22.55
CA ILE A 323 -6.62 -11.51 -22.94
C ILE A 323 -6.51 -11.17 -24.43
N VAL A 324 -7.45 -11.63 -25.24
CA VAL A 324 -7.61 -11.22 -26.64
C VAL A 324 -8.61 -10.06 -26.75
N LYS A 325 -8.16 -8.95 -27.30
CA LYS A 325 -8.98 -7.77 -27.64
C LYS A 325 -9.46 -7.85 -29.08
N ALA A 326 -10.59 -7.21 -29.35
CA ALA A 326 -11.04 -6.96 -30.72
C ALA A 326 -10.04 -6.05 -31.46
N GLU A 327 -9.98 -6.24 -32.77
CA GLU A 327 -9.19 -5.45 -33.71
C GLU A 327 -9.79 -4.05 -33.97
N GLY A 328 -9.09 -3.21 -34.74
CA GLY A 328 -9.54 -1.87 -35.08
C GLY A 328 -9.41 -0.85 -33.93
N SER A 329 -10.37 0.09 -33.85
CA SER A 329 -10.35 1.19 -32.88
C SER A 329 -11.71 1.31 -32.18
N GLU A 330 -11.71 1.34 -30.85
CA GLU A 330 -12.94 1.46 -30.06
C GLU A 330 -13.56 2.86 -30.23
N THR A 331 -14.85 2.90 -30.56
CA THR A 331 -15.62 4.16 -30.62
C THR A 331 -16.70 4.15 -29.53
N THR A 332 -16.63 5.10 -28.60
CA THR A 332 -17.58 5.20 -27.48
C THR A 332 -18.62 6.29 -27.76
N LYS A 333 -19.87 5.90 -28.00
CA LYS A 333 -21.02 6.83 -27.95
C LYS A 333 -21.54 6.88 -26.51
N THR A 334 -21.65 8.08 -25.94
CA THR A 334 -22.19 8.29 -24.58
C THR A 334 -23.51 9.02 -24.66
N TYR A 335 -24.52 8.49 -23.97
CA TYR A 335 -25.84 9.12 -23.82
C TYR A 335 -26.03 9.47 -22.34
N ASN A 336 -26.52 10.67 -22.05
CA ASN A 336 -26.65 11.22 -20.69
C ASN A 336 -28.04 11.83 -20.51
N TRP A 337 -28.75 11.46 -19.45
CA TRP A 337 -30.06 12.01 -19.08
C TRP A 337 -30.07 12.46 -17.62
N LEU A 338 -30.91 13.46 -17.31
CA LEU A 338 -31.17 13.94 -15.95
C LEU A 338 -32.64 13.70 -15.60
N LEU A 339 -32.93 12.54 -15.01
CA LEU A 339 -34.29 12.14 -14.64
C LEU A 339 -34.67 12.71 -13.27
N CYS A 340 -35.58 13.68 -13.26
CA CYS A 340 -36.08 14.34 -12.04
C CYS A 340 -37.58 14.09 -11.82
N PRO A 341 -37.99 12.88 -11.36
CA PRO A 341 -39.41 12.50 -11.23
C PRO A 341 -40.12 13.29 -10.12
N LYS A 342 -40.86 14.34 -10.51
CA LYS A 342 -41.65 15.19 -9.60
C LYS A 342 -43.02 14.57 -9.26
N GLY A 343 -43.01 13.31 -8.80
CA GLY A 343 -44.21 12.55 -8.44
C GLY A 343 -44.87 11.77 -9.59
N SER A 344 -44.46 12.00 -10.84
CA SER A 344 -44.78 11.14 -11.98
C SER A 344 -43.58 10.26 -12.36
N PRO A 345 -43.79 9.05 -12.91
CA PRO A 345 -42.72 8.33 -13.57
C PRO A 345 -42.20 9.14 -14.77
N LEU A 346 -40.90 9.02 -15.04
CA LEU A 346 -40.25 9.54 -16.25
C LEU A 346 -39.52 8.37 -16.91
N THR A 347 -39.68 8.25 -18.23
CA THR A 347 -39.03 7.24 -19.06
C THR A 347 -38.31 7.96 -20.18
N GLU A 348 -37.05 7.63 -20.40
CA GLU A 348 -36.25 8.04 -21.55
C GLU A 348 -35.78 6.77 -22.26
N GLU A 349 -35.86 6.75 -23.59
CA GLU A 349 -35.53 5.58 -24.42
C GLU A 349 -34.33 5.90 -25.33
N ALA A 350 -33.55 4.88 -25.67
CA ALA A 350 -32.22 5.06 -26.25
C ALA A 350 -31.90 4.00 -27.32
N GLU A 351 -32.04 4.36 -28.59
CA GLU A 351 -31.75 3.46 -29.70
C GLU A 351 -30.23 3.39 -29.97
N ILE A 352 -29.59 2.30 -29.51
CA ILE A 352 -28.15 2.07 -29.62
C ILE A 352 -27.79 1.67 -31.05
N HIS A 353 -27.59 2.68 -31.90
CA HIS A 353 -27.20 2.53 -33.29
C HIS A 353 -25.71 2.13 -33.42
N LEU A 354 -25.47 0.83 -33.57
CA LEU A 354 -24.19 0.25 -33.99
C LEU A 354 -23.96 0.53 -35.50
N PRO A 355 -22.79 1.03 -35.93
CA PRO A 355 -22.47 1.17 -37.35
C PRO A 355 -22.14 -0.18 -38.00
N GLU A 356 -22.26 -0.26 -39.33
CA GLU A 356 -22.07 -1.50 -40.11
C GLU A 356 -20.67 -2.13 -39.98
N ASN A 357 -19.66 -1.35 -39.58
CA ASN A 357 -18.29 -1.81 -39.38
C ASN A 357 -17.98 -2.26 -37.93
N VAL A 358 -19.00 -2.59 -37.12
CA VAL A 358 -18.81 -3.15 -35.78
C VAL A 358 -18.29 -4.58 -35.87
N ILE A 359 -17.25 -4.85 -35.07
CA ILE A 359 -16.66 -6.17 -34.92
C ILE A 359 -17.52 -7.02 -33.97
N GLU A 360 -17.88 -8.22 -34.39
CA GLU A 360 -18.66 -9.16 -33.56
C GLU A 360 -17.99 -9.39 -32.20
N GLY A 361 -18.77 -9.34 -31.12
CA GLY A 361 -18.27 -9.47 -29.75
C GLY A 361 -17.51 -8.25 -29.19
N SER A 362 -17.23 -7.20 -29.98
CA SER A 362 -16.59 -5.97 -29.47
C SER A 362 -17.56 -5.03 -28.75
N ALA A 363 -18.84 -5.08 -29.10
CA ALA A 363 -19.85 -4.14 -28.63
C ALA A 363 -20.15 -4.33 -27.13
N ARG A 364 -19.98 -3.26 -26.35
CA ARG A 364 -20.26 -3.23 -24.90
C ARG A 364 -21.11 -2.01 -24.53
N THR A 365 -22.07 -2.20 -23.64
CA THR A 365 -22.93 -1.14 -23.11
C THR A 365 -22.88 -1.18 -21.58
N SER A 366 -22.65 -0.03 -20.95
CA SER A 366 -22.67 0.12 -19.49
C SER A 366 -23.59 1.25 -19.09
N VAL A 367 -24.57 0.96 -18.25
CA VAL A 367 -25.49 1.96 -17.67
C VAL A 367 -25.02 2.33 -16.27
N SER A 368 -25.08 3.63 -15.94
CA SER A 368 -24.48 4.19 -14.73
C SER A 368 -25.42 5.22 -14.10
N VAL A 369 -26.30 4.79 -13.20
CA VAL A 369 -27.23 5.67 -12.48
C VAL A 369 -26.49 6.46 -11.39
N LEU A 370 -26.79 7.76 -11.28
CA LEU A 370 -26.20 8.70 -10.32
C LEU A 370 -27.30 9.60 -9.76
N GLY A 371 -27.38 9.73 -8.44
CA GLY A 371 -28.33 10.64 -7.76
C GLY A 371 -27.85 12.09 -7.66
N ASP A 372 -26.61 12.37 -8.06
CA ASP A 372 -26.00 13.70 -8.01
C ASP A 372 -25.03 13.87 -9.19
N ILE A 373 -25.18 14.97 -9.93
CA ILE A 373 -24.35 15.37 -11.06
C ILE A 373 -22.87 15.61 -10.69
N LEU A 374 -22.58 15.99 -9.45
CA LEU A 374 -21.23 16.27 -8.95
C LEU A 374 -20.69 15.17 -8.01
N GLY A 375 -21.53 14.23 -7.56
CA GLY A 375 -21.17 13.20 -6.56
C GLY A 375 -20.06 12.21 -6.97
N ARG A 376 -19.63 12.20 -8.25
CA ARG A 376 -18.41 11.51 -8.70
C ARG A 376 -17.15 12.37 -8.63
N ALA A 377 -17.26 13.67 -8.89
CA ALA A 377 -16.13 14.60 -8.88
C ALA A 377 -15.81 15.12 -7.47
N LEU A 378 -16.84 15.28 -6.63
CA LEU A 378 -16.76 15.94 -5.32
C LEU A 378 -16.86 14.94 -4.15
N LYS A 379 -16.06 13.87 -4.19
CA LYS A 379 -15.85 13.02 -2.99
C LYS A 379 -14.91 13.72 -2.01
N ASN A 380 -15.15 13.56 -0.71
CA ASN A 380 -14.33 14.07 0.39
C ASN A 380 -14.18 15.60 0.43
N LEU A 381 -15.27 16.34 0.17
CA LEU A 381 -15.31 17.81 0.20
C LEU A 381 -14.91 18.44 1.53
N ASP A 382 -15.08 17.73 2.64
CA ASP A 382 -14.66 18.14 3.98
C ASP A 382 -13.13 18.32 4.10
N GLY A 383 -12.36 17.64 3.24
CA GLY A 383 -10.92 17.82 3.05
C GLY A 383 -10.54 19.05 2.21
N LEU A 384 -11.47 19.60 1.42
CA LEU A 384 -11.26 20.87 0.70
C LEU A 384 -11.53 22.11 1.57
N LEU A 385 -12.12 21.93 2.76
CA LEU A 385 -12.28 23.02 3.73
C LEU A 385 -10.92 23.40 4.34
N GLN A 386 -10.44 24.61 4.02
CA GLN A 386 -9.14 25.13 4.44
C GLN A 386 -9.30 26.42 5.26
N MET A 387 -8.45 26.64 6.27
CA MET A 387 -8.48 27.86 7.08
C MET A 387 -7.92 29.05 6.27
N PRO A 388 -8.66 30.15 6.04
CA PRO A 388 -8.15 31.27 5.24
C PRO A 388 -6.95 31.99 5.86
N TYR A 389 -5.92 32.28 5.06
CA TYR A 389 -4.69 32.95 5.44
C TYR A 389 -4.11 33.77 4.28
N GLY A 390 -3.04 34.54 4.55
CA GLY A 390 -2.29 35.27 3.53
C GLY A 390 -2.73 36.71 3.36
N CYS A 391 -2.41 37.31 2.21
CA CYS A 391 -2.88 38.64 1.82
C CYS A 391 -4.38 38.66 1.47
N GLY A 392 -4.96 39.83 1.18
CA GLY A 392 -6.41 39.97 0.93
C GLY A 392 -6.93 39.16 -0.26
N GLU A 393 -6.07 38.85 -1.23
CA GLU A 393 -6.37 37.97 -2.37
C GLU A 393 -6.32 36.48 -1.96
N GLN A 394 -5.25 36.06 -1.30
CA GLN A 394 -5.08 34.68 -0.81
C GLN A 394 -6.16 34.29 0.22
N ASN A 395 -6.51 35.21 1.12
CA ASN A 395 -7.56 34.99 2.10
C ASN A 395 -8.94 34.86 1.42
N MET A 396 -9.22 35.65 0.37
CA MET A 396 -10.45 35.50 -0.44
C MET A 396 -10.46 34.19 -1.23
N ALA A 397 -9.33 33.80 -1.84
CA ALA A 397 -9.19 32.56 -2.60
C ALA A 397 -9.43 31.29 -1.76
N LEU A 398 -9.26 31.37 -0.43
CA LEU A 398 -9.59 30.31 0.52
C LEU A 398 -10.98 30.47 1.15
N LEU A 399 -11.43 31.71 1.37
CA LEU A 399 -12.74 32.01 1.95
C LEU A 399 -13.90 31.64 1.00
N ALA A 400 -13.80 31.97 -0.29
CA ALA A 400 -14.89 31.74 -1.24
C ALA A 400 -15.19 30.24 -1.47
N PRO A 401 -14.21 29.33 -1.69
CA PRO A 401 -14.48 27.90 -1.81
C PRO A 401 -15.19 27.31 -0.58
N ASN A 402 -14.80 27.70 0.64
CA ASN A 402 -15.45 27.23 1.86
C ASN A 402 -16.97 27.54 1.88
N ILE A 403 -17.38 28.70 1.36
CA ILE A 403 -18.79 29.10 1.26
C ILE A 403 -19.53 28.20 0.26
N TYR A 404 -18.96 27.99 -0.94
CA TYR A 404 -19.59 27.14 -1.96
C TYR A 404 -19.64 25.66 -1.58
N ILE A 405 -18.61 25.14 -0.89
CA ILE A 405 -18.59 23.78 -0.33
C ILE A 405 -19.72 23.62 0.69
N LEU A 406 -19.88 24.56 1.63
CA LEU A 406 -20.99 24.54 2.59
C LEU A 406 -22.35 24.64 1.90
N HIS A 407 -22.48 25.49 0.88
CA HIS A 407 -23.73 25.66 0.14
C HIS A 407 -24.13 24.36 -0.59
N TYR A 408 -23.18 23.70 -1.24
CA TYR A 408 -23.39 22.41 -1.90
C TYR A 408 -23.73 21.30 -0.89
N LEU A 409 -22.95 21.13 0.19
CA LEU A 409 -23.21 20.12 1.22
C LEU A 409 -24.57 20.33 1.92
N LYS A 410 -25.00 21.58 2.08
CA LYS A 410 -26.35 21.91 2.58
C LYS A 410 -27.43 21.56 1.55
N GLY A 411 -27.21 21.85 0.27
CA GLY A 411 -28.14 21.53 -0.82
C GLY A 411 -28.32 20.03 -1.06
N THR A 412 -27.24 19.25 -0.94
CA THR A 412 -27.24 17.78 -1.07
C THR A 412 -27.61 17.03 0.21
N GLN A 413 -27.88 17.75 1.31
CA GLN A 413 -28.18 17.21 2.64
C GLN A 413 -27.03 16.36 3.25
N GLN A 414 -25.80 16.52 2.75
CA GLN A 414 -24.58 15.83 3.22
C GLN A 414 -23.88 16.57 4.37
N LEU A 415 -24.36 17.75 4.76
CA LEU A 415 -23.77 18.58 5.81
C LEU A 415 -23.96 17.98 7.22
N THR A 416 -22.87 17.47 7.81
CA THR A 416 -22.85 17.04 9.23
C THR A 416 -22.55 18.21 10.17
N ALA A 417 -22.96 18.08 11.44
CA ALA A 417 -22.73 19.13 12.45
C ALA A 417 -21.22 19.46 12.64
N ALA A 418 -20.35 18.45 12.63
CA ALA A 418 -18.90 18.65 12.77
C ALA A 418 -18.28 19.39 11.56
N ILE A 419 -18.77 19.11 10.35
CA ILE A 419 -18.35 19.86 9.14
C ILE A 419 -18.86 21.30 9.22
N MET A 420 -20.11 21.51 9.67
CA MET A 420 -20.69 22.83 9.86
C MET A 420 -19.89 23.67 10.87
N GLU A 421 -19.55 23.11 12.04
CA GLU A 421 -18.75 23.81 13.06
C GLU A 421 -17.34 24.17 12.56
N LYS A 422 -16.61 23.21 11.98
CA LYS A 422 -15.29 23.43 11.35
C LYS A 422 -15.34 24.56 10.33
N ALA A 423 -16.33 24.52 9.43
CA ALA A 423 -16.47 25.51 8.37
C ALA A 423 -16.94 26.88 8.88
N THR A 424 -17.87 26.95 9.85
CA THR A 424 -18.27 28.21 10.50
C THR A 424 -17.07 28.90 11.14
N ASN A 425 -16.22 28.16 11.87
CA ASN A 425 -15.00 28.71 12.45
C ASN A 425 -14.03 29.26 11.37
N PHE A 426 -13.90 28.56 10.24
CA PHE A 426 -13.08 29.03 9.10
C PHE A 426 -13.68 30.27 8.41
N LEU A 427 -15.01 30.31 8.22
CA LEU A 427 -15.71 31.46 7.62
C LEU A 427 -15.63 32.70 8.52
N THR A 428 -15.89 32.57 9.82
CA THR A 428 -15.81 33.70 10.77
C THR A 428 -14.38 34.24 10.85
N SER A 429 -13.37 33.36 10.93
CA SER A 429 -11.96 33.76 10.89
C SER A 429 -11.59 34.46 9.57
N GLY A 430 -11.93 33.87 8.43
CA GLY A 430 -11.61 34.42 7.11
C GLY A 430 -12.32 35.74 6.80
N TYR A 431 -13.57 35.90 7.24
CA TYR A 431 -14.32 37.16 7.12
C TYR A 431 -13.67 38.27 7.95
N GLN A 432 -13.37 38.02 9.23
CA GLN A 432 -12.68 38.98 10.09
C GLN A 432 -11.27 39.31 9.56
N ARG A 433 -10.57 38.34 8.96
CA ARG A 433 -9.30 38.58 8.25
C ARG A 433 -9.48 39.49 7.04
N GLN A 434 -10.52 39.28 6.23
CA GLN A 434 -10.79 40.09 5.03
C GLN A 434 -11.10 41.55 5.37
N LEU A 435 -11.78 41.81 6.49
CA LEU A 435 -12.09 43.18 6.94
C LEU A 435 -10.83 44.04 7.19
N ASN A 436 -9.68 43.45 7.52
CA ASN A 436 -8.41 44.19 7.65
C ASN A 436 -7.89 44.75 6.32
N TYR A 437 -8.39 44.25 5.19
CA TYR A 437 -8.03 44.70 3.84
C TYR A 437 -9.02 45.73 3.28
N LYS A 438 -10.02 46.14 4.08
CA LYS A 438 -11.05 47.11 3.71
C LYS A 438 -10.60 48.54 4.04
N SER A 439 -10.66 49.42 3.04
CA SER A 439 -10.39 50.85 3.17
C SER A 439 -11.63 51.61 3.68
N ALA A 440 -11.44 52.87 4.12
CA ALA A 440 -12.46 53.70 4.76
C ALA A 440 -13.59 54.15 3.80
N ASP A 441 -13.30 54.22 2.49
CA ASP A 441 -14.26 54.41 1.39
C ASP A 441 -15.09 53.13 1.11
N GLY A 442 -14.63 51.98 1.58
CA GLY A 442 -15.32 50.69 1.49
C GLY A 442 -14.72 49.70 0.50
N ALA A 443 -13.77 50.12 -0.33
CA ALA A 443 -13.04 49.26 -1.25
C ALA A 443 -12.15 48.25 -0.53
N TYR A 444 -11.75 47.18 -1.21
CA TYR A 444 -10.75 46.23 -0.71
C TYR A 444 -9.43 46.37 -1.48
N THR A 445 -8.32 46.00 -0.85
CA THR A 445 -7.00 46.03 -1.48
C THR A 445 -6.20 44.77 -1.15
N THR A 446 -5.25 44.40 -2.00
CA THR A 446 -4.42 43.19 -1.82
C THR A 446 -3.64 43.21 -0.49
N PHE A 447 -3.25 44.41 -0.01
CA PHE A 447 -2.34 44.59 1.13
C PHE A 447 -2.91 45.43 2.29
N GLY A 448 -4.13 45.98 2.17
CA GLY A 448 -4.75 46.85 3.19
C GLY A 448 -4.36 48.33 3.09
N THR A 449 -3.36 48.67 2.26
CA THR A 449 -2.91 50.03 2.00
C THR A 449 -2.60 50.22 0.52
N GLY A 450 -3.11 51.30 -0.08
CA GLY A 450 -2.93 51.65 -1.49
C GLY A 450 -4.20 52.26 -2.09
N PRO A 451 -4.20 52.63 -3.38
CA PRO A 451 -5.46 52.88 -4.10
C PRO A 451 -6.30 51.60 -4.14
N GLY A 452 -7.63 51.75 -4.19
CA GLY A 452 -8.57 50.63 -4.33
C GLY A 452 -8.31 49.83 -5.61
N ASN A 453 -8.11 48.51 -5.48
CA ASN A 453 -7.99 47.61 -6.61
C ASN A 453 -9.34 46.88 -6.77
N THR A 454 -10.23 47.47 -7.57
CA THR A 454 -11.66 47.16 -7.77
C THR A 454 -12.57 47.44 -6.56
#